data_AF-A0A1T4R981-F1
#
_entry.id   AF-A0A1T4R981-F1
#
_cell.length_a   1.000
_cell.length_b   1.000
_cell.length_c   1.000
_cell.angle_alpha   90.00
_cell.angle_beta   90.00
_cell.angle_gamma   90.00
#
_symmetry.space_group_name_H-M   'P 1'
#
loop_
_entity.id
_entity.type
_entity.pdbx_description
1 polymer ?
#
loop_
_entity_poly.entity_id
_entity_poly.type
_entity_poly.pdbx_seq_one_letter_code
_entity_poly.pdbx_strand_id
1 'polypeptide(L)'
;MPYPFLTVPRARSIIWPGSQQTMGELLDQNKLTSKMLRQACASENEKIRAAAEVLLNDRESKIREYIDSGKIPRNIDEAVAVKIEDKGQKAAIKELWYKRNGRMGWERLHSLMGETRDTQVRAACVILLDYHYHVEHQKILDGKGPLMVTSSKNSYLLNKTEHYLIRKGLVVGFVLGLCFMYLLWFANKVLFEYDFIPLANWNWFAWLIAAVIVVLLLAVGYFVIIRPLEKLIDYLDNKVASYKKGFEGEDHVVDALRESLDGRCHVFRNLHFNGRKEDVDVVLVSPWGVFAIEVKNYSGHFEYSGTEFFEKRKSGLVKVCEDSNPILQAKRNAVALKGFLDPEFNRNKDNAFVEPILVWANPEIKVYRQKRNDSQALCDKEIKNWRIEDLSFELDSIRCKKQLSEKAQREIIKKLEKCYR
;
A
#
# COMPACT_ATOMS: atom_id res chain seq x y z
N MET A 1 -25.52 -17.13 -11.67
CA MET A 1 -24.49 -17.59 -12.64
C MET A 1 -24.05 -16.35 -13.41
N PRO A 2 -22.75 -16.10 -13.64
CA PRO A 2 -22.33 -14.92 -14.42
C PRO A 2 -23.00 -14.96 -15.79
N TYR A 3 -23.59 -13.84 -16.24
CA TYR A 3 -24.29 -13.71 -17.53
C TYR A 3 -23.35 -14.13 -18.68
N PRO A 4 -23.44 -15.36 -19.25
CA PRO A 4 -22.33 -15.87 -20.05
C PRO A 4 -22.22 -15.23 -21.45
N PHE A 5 -23.08 -14.27 -21.81
CA PHE A 5 -23.19 -13.75 -23.18
C PHE A 5 -23.62 -12.28 -23.26
N LEU A 6 -23.28 -11.44 -22.29
CA LEU A 6 -23.60 -10.01 -22.42
C LEU A 6 -22.63 -9.35 -23.41
N THR A 7 -23.10 -9.09 -24.63
CA THR A 7 -22.33 -8.42 -25.68
C THR A 7 -22.25 -6.92 -25.45
N VAL A 8 -21.25 -6.23 -26.04
CA VAL A 8 -21.11 -4.77 -25.94
C VAL A 8 -22.38 -4.03 -26.39
N PRO A 9 -23.02 -4.35 -27.54
CA PRO A 9 -24.29 -3.69 -27.92
C PRO A 9 -25.40 -3.86 -26.88
N ARG A 10 -25.52 -5.05 -26.28
CA ARG A 10 -26.53 -5.34 -25.26
C ARG A 10 -26.23 -4.67 -23.92
N ALA A 11 -24.96 -4.54 -23.55
CA ALA A 11 -24.54 -3.77 -22.40
C ALA A 11 -24.83 -2.28 -22.60
N ARG A 12 -24.57 -1.75 -23.81
CA ARG A 12 -24.89 -0.36 -24.18
C ARG A 12 -26.39 -0.05 -24.12
N SER A 13 -27.27 -1.02 -24.40
CA SER A 13 -28.73 -0.81 -24.36
C SER A 13 -29.34 -0.83 -22.95
N ILE A 14 -28.58 -1.13 -21.91
CA ILE A 14 -29.10 -1.15 -20.53
C ILE A 14 -29.31 0.29 -20.03
N ILE A 15 -30.45 0.56 -19.39
CA ILE A 15 -30.77 1.87 -18.81
C ILE A 15 -29.90 2.10 -17.57
N TRP A 16 -29.26 3.27 -17.50
CA TRP A 16 -28.45 3.65 -16.34
C TRP A 16 -29.33 3.98 -15.13
N PRO A 17 -29.01 3.51 -13.90
CA PRO A 17 -29.78 3.81 -12.70
C PRO A 17 -30.06 5.30 -12.51
N GLY A 18 -31.34 5.65 -12.30
CA GLY A 18 -31.76 7.03 -12.08
C GLY A 18 -31.74 7.91 -13.34
N SER A 19 -31.50 7.34 -14.52
CA SER A 19 -31.56 8.02 -15.81
C SER A 19 -32.63 7.39 -16.71
N GLN A 20 -33.15 8.17 -17.65
CA GLN A 20 -33.97 7.65 -18.77
C GLN A 20 -33.10 7.23 -19.97
N GLN A 21 -31.80 7.53 -19.93
CA GLN A 21 -30.86 7.23 -21.01
C GLN A 21 -30.19 5.86 -20.80
N THR A 22 -29.85 5.22 -21.91
CA THR A 22 -29.06 3.99 -21.93
C THR A 22 -27.59 4.28 -21.59
N MET A 23 -26.87 3.26 -21.12
CA MET A 23 -25.43 3.35 -20.86
C MET A 23 -24.65 3.76 -22.11
N GLY A 24 -25.07 3.28 -23.28
CA GLY A 24 -24.47 3.64 -24.58
C GLY A 24 -24.61 5.12 -24.91
N GLU A 25 -25.81 5.67 -24.77
CA GLU A 25 -26.06 7.11 -25.00
C GLU A 25 -25.24 7.98 -24.04
N LEU A 26 -25.18 7.60 -22.76
CA LEU A 26 -24.38 8.34 -21.78
C LEU A 26 -22.88 8.24 -22.07
N LEU A 27 -22.40 7.10 -22.58
CA LEU A 27 -21.01 6.95 -23.01
C LEU A 27 -20.69 7.84 -24.20
N ASP A 28 -21.55 7.86 -25.21
CA ASP A 28 -21.35 8.66 -26.43
C ASP A 28 -21.39 10.16 -26.13
N GLN A 29 -22.15 10.57 -25.10
CA GLN A 29 -22.21 11.94 -24.60
C GLN A 29 -21.09 12.29 -23.60
N ASN A 30 -20.14 11.38 -23.33
CA ASN A 30 -19.12 11.52 -22.27
C ASN A 30 -19.68 11.79 -20.86
N LYS A 31 -20.95 11.44 -20.61
CA LYS A 31 -21.60 11.55 -19.30
C LYS A 31 -21.35 10.34 -18.42
N LEU A 32 -21.15 9.16 -19.02
CA LEU A 32 -20.81 7.94 -18.29
C LEU A 32 -19.29 7.73 -18.31
N THR A 33 -18.64 8.10 -17.21
CA THR A 33 -17.18 8.01 -17.08
C THR A 33 -16.71 6.61 -16.70
N SER A 34 -15.42 6.32 -16.90
CA SER A 34 -14.79 5.07 -16.44
C SER A 34 -14.95 4.87 -14.93
N LYS A 35 -14.91 5.97 -14.15
CA LYS A 35 -15.17 5.97 -12.70
C LYS A 35 -16.60 5.49 -12.39
N MET A 36 -17.60 6.00 -13.10
CA MET A 36 -18.99 5.58 -12.91
C MET A 36 -19.21 4.12 -13.29
N LEU A 37 -18.60 3.65 -14.39
CA LEU A 37 -18.67 2.24 -14.76
C LEU A 37 -18.06 1.34 -13.68
N ARG A 38 -16.90 1.70 -13.11
CA ARG A 38 -16.30 0.96 -11.99
C ARG A 38 -17.23 0.90 -10.78
N GLN A 39 -17.88 2.03 -10.42
CA GLN A 39 -18.88 2.06 -9.36
C GLN A 39 -20.06 1.11 -9.65
N ALA A 40 -20.57 1.11 -10.88
CA ALA A 40 -21.65 0.21 -11.27
C ALA A 40 -21.23 -1.27 -11.25
N CYS A 41 -19.93 -1.59 -11.33
CA CYS A 41 -19.45 -2.96 -11.13
C CYS A 41 -19.65 -3.46 -9.68
N ALA A 42 -19.86 -2.55 -8.71
CA ALA A 42 -20.23 -2.89 -7.34
C ALA A 42 -21.76 -2.88 -7.11
N SER A 43 -22.57 -2.65 -8.14
CA SER A 43 -24.03 -2.59 -8.02
C SER A 43 -24.61 -3.95 -7.59
N GLU A 44 -25.55 -3.92 -6.64
CA GLU A 44 -26.36 -5.09 -6.27
C GLU A 44 -27.23 -5.58 -7.44
N ASN A 45 -27.56 -4.69 -8.38
CA ASN A 45 -28.30 -5.08 -9.58
C ASN A 45 -27.37 -5.79 -10.57
N GLU A 46 -27.53 -7.11 -10.65
CA GLU A 46 -26.68 -7.99 -11.46
C GLU A 46 -26.62 -7.58 -12.94
N LYS A 47 -27.71 -7.03 -13.52
CA LYS A 47 -27.72 -6.58 -14.93
C LYS A 47 -26.83 -5.36 -15.12
N ILE A 48 -26.92 -4.37 -14.23
CA ILE A 48 -26.12 -3.15 -14.29
C ILE A 48 -24.65 -3.46 -14.05
N ARG A 49 -24.35 -4.31 -13.07
CA ARG A 49 -23.00 -4.78 -12.79
C ARG A 49 -22.38 -5.46 -14.01
N ALA A 50 -23.06 -6.46 -14.57
CA ALA A 50 -22.57 -7.17 -15.75
C ALA A 50 -22.39 -6.22 -16.96
N ALA A 51 -23.32 -5.28 -17.17
CA ALA A 51 -23.20 -4.28 -18.23
C ALA A 51 -21.99 -3.39 -18.04
N ALA A 52 -21.80 -2.88 -16.83
CA ALA A 52 -20.70 -2.01 -16.49
C ALA A 52 -19.35 -2.70 -16.66
N GLU A 53 -19.22 -3.96 -16.23
CA GLU A 53 -18.02 -4.78 -16.43
C GLU A 53 -17.68 -4.93 -17.93
N VAL A 54 -18.68 -5.25 -18.77
CA VAL A 54 -18.50 -5.40 -20.23
C VAL A 54 -18.08 -4.08 -20.88
N LEU A 55 -18.76 -2.98 -20.55
CA LEU A 55 -18.46 -1.67 -21.13
C LEU A 55 -17.11 -1.11 -20.67
N LEU A 56 -16.74 -1.35 -19.42
CA LEU A 56 -15.44 -0.97 -18.88
C LEU A 56 -14.33 -1.72 -19.60
N ASN A 57 -14.47 -3.04 -19.77
CA ASN A 57 -13.49 -3.85 -20.49
C ASN A 57 -13.34 -3.44 -21.97
N ASP A 58 -14.46 -3.19 -22.66
CA ASP A 58 -14.45 -2.70 -24.06
C ASP A 58 -13.73 -1.34 -24.17
N ARG A 59 -14.06 -0.41 -23.27
CA ARG A 59 -13.43 0.92 -23.22
C ARG A 59 -11.93 0.84 -22.92
N GLU A 60 -11.53 0.07 -21.92
CA GLU A 60 -10.11 -0.11 -21.58
C GLU A 60 -9.33 -0.78 -22.73
N SER A 61 -9.94 -1.72 -23.45
CA SER A 61 -9.34 -2.34 -24.63
C SER A 61 -9.11 -1.33 -25.76
N LYS A 62 -10.13 -0.52 -26.08
CA LYS A 62 -10.02 0.53 -27.12
C LYS A 62 -8.99 1.59 -26.78
N ILE A 63 -8.92 2.01 -25.51
CA ILE A 63 -7.88 2.95 -25.05
C ILE A 63 -6.50 2.33 -25.22
N ARG A 64 -6.33 1.06 -24.82
CA ARG A 64 -5.05 0.36 -24.96
C ARG A 64 -4.62 0.27 -26.42
N GLU A 65 -5.52 -0.10 -27.32
CA GLU A 65 -5.24 -0.15 -28.77
C GLU A 65 -4.87 1.23 -29.32
N TYR A 66 -5.60 2.28 -28.93
CA TYR A 66 -5.30 3.66 -29.31
C TYR A 66 -3.88 4.08 -28.89
N ILE A 67 -3.51 3.81 -27.65
CA ILE A 67 -2.20 4.15 -27.09
C ILE A 67 -1.09 3.27 -27.69
N ASP A 68 -1.31 1.97 -27.83
CA ASP A 68 -0.34 1.03 -28.41
C ASP A 68 -0.08 1.32 -29.90
N SER A 69 -1.01 1.99 -30.59
CA SER A 69 -0.80 2.52 -31.95
C SER A 69 0.07 3.79 -32.02
N GLY A 70 0.64 4.25 -30.90
CA GLY A 70 1.53 5.40 -30.81
C GLY A 70 0.83 6.76 -30.81
N LYS A 71 -0.49 6.80 -30.63
CA LYS A 71 -1.26 8.06 -30.63
C LYS A 71 -1.12 8.81 -29.32
N ILE A 72 -1.12 10.14 -29.40
CA ILE A 72 -0.98 11.04 -28.25
C ILE A 72 -2.25 10.96 -27.38
N PRO A 73 -2.15 10.75 -26.06
CA PRO A 73 -3.32 10.75 -25.18
C PRO A 73 -4.01 12.12 -25.18
N ARG A 74 -5.33 12.14 -25.05
CA ARG A 74 -6.15 13.37 -25.10
C ARG A 74 -6.94 13.65 -23.83
N ASN A 75 -7.06 12.65 -22.97
CA ASN A 75 -7.81 12.71 -21.73
C ASN A 75 -7.11 11.86 -20.66
N ILE A 76 -7.61 11.93 -19.43
CA ILE A 76 -7.00 11.26 -18.27
C ILE A 76 -6.99 9.74 -18.46
N ASP A 77 -8.09 9.14 -18.94
CA ASP A 77 -8.18 7.69 -19.14
C ASP A 77 -7.11 7.18 -20.13
N GLU A 78 -6.87 7.93 -21.21
CA GLU A 78 -5.81 7.68 -22.19
C GLU A 78 -4.41 7.94 -21.62
N ALA A 79 -4.22 9.04 -20.88
CA ALA A 79 -2.94 9.42 -20.28
C ALA A 79 -2.46 8.37 -19.28
N VAL A 80 -3.33 7.89 -18.40
CA VAL A 80 -2.97 6.84 -17.43
C VAL A 80 -2.71 5.48 -18.10
N ALA A 81 -3.16 5.28 -19.35
CA ALA A 81 -2.90 4.05 -20.10
C ALA A 81 -1.54 4.05 -20.84
N VAL A 82 -0.89 5.21 -20.96
CA VAL A 82 0.44 5.32 -21.61
C VAL A 82 1.46 4.45 -20.89
N LYS A 83 2.20 3.65 -21.67
CA LYS A 83 3.24 2.76 -21.16
C LYS A 83 4.57 3.49 -21.08
N ILE A 84 5.22 3.39 -19.93
CA ILE A 84 6.55 3.95 -19.72
C ILE A 84 7.50 2.83 -19.33
N GLU A 85 8.78 3.00 -19.65
CA GLU A 85 9.83 2.09 -19.23
C GLU A 85 10.28 2.45 -17.82
N ASP A 86 10.07 1.53 -16.87
CA ASP A 86 10.57 1.62 -15.50
C ASP A 86 11.44 0.38 -15.23
N LYS A 87 12.74 0.59 -15.03
CA LYS A 87 13.75 -0.45 -14.76
C LYS A 87 13.73 -1.61 -15.78
N GLY A 88 13.60 -1.28 -17.06
CA GLY A 88 13.60 -2.26 -18.15
C GLY A 88 12.28 -3.02 -18.32
N GLN A 89 11.22 -2.65 -17.60
CA GLN A 89 9.87 -3.16 -17.81
C GLN A 89 8.95 -2.05 -18.32
N LYS A 90 8.19 -2.32 -19.37
CA LYS A 90 7.13 -1.42 -19.85
C LYS A 90 5.86 -1.66 -19.04
N ALA A 91 5.36 -0.63 -18.37
CA ALA A 91 4.10 -0.67 -17.63
C ALA A 91 3.30 0.60 -17.87
N ALA A 92 1.96 0.49 -17.86
CA ALA A 92 1.10 1.67 -17.98
C ALA A 92 1.29 2.60 -16.77
N ILE A 93 1.14 3.92 -16.94
CA ILE A 93 1.23 4.90 -15.84
C ILE A 93 0.26 4.52 -14.71
N LYS A 94 -0.98 4.11 -15.01
CA LYS A 94 -1.95 3.62 -14.01
C LYS A 94 -1.42 2.43 -13.22
N GLU A 95 -0.72 1.52 -13.89
CA GLU A 95 -0.14 0.38 -13.21
C GLU A 95 1.01 0.83 -12.33
N LEU A 96 1.84 1.78 -12.76
CA LEU A 96 2.93 2.29 -11.93
C LEU A 96 2.45 3.22 -10.81
N TRP A 97 1.25 3.79 -10.92
CA TRP A 97 0.60 4.53 -9.85
C TRP A 97 0.20 3.63 -8.69
N TYR A 98 -0.34 2.45 -9.02
CA TYR A 98 -0.91 1.56 -8.01
C TYR A 98 -0.07 0.29 -7.74
N LYS A 99 0.91 -0.06 -8.59
CA LYS A 99 1.73 -1.27 -8.41
C LYS A 99 2.52 -1.21 -7.12
N ARG A 100 2.77 -2.41 -6.61
CA ARG A 100 3.47 -2.77 -5.37
C ARG A 100 4.84 -2.11 -5.11
N ASN A 101 5.48 -1.52 -6.13
CA ASN A 101 6.76 -0.79 -6.05
C ASN A 101 6.71 0.54 -6.86
N GLY A 102 5.51 0.96 -7.24
CA GLY A 102 5.28 2.09 -8.12
C GLY A 102 5.72 3.38 -7.45
N ARG A 103 6.77 4.02 -7.98
CA ARG A 103 7.21 5.35 -7.52
C ARG A 103 6.49 6.49 -8.24
N MET A 104 5.38 6.20 -8.91
CA MET A 104 4.71 7.17 -9.77
C MET A 104 3.85 8.10 -8.91
N GLY A 105 4.49 8.98 -8.15
CA GLY A 105 3.86 10.16 -7.55
C GLY A 105 3.97 11.37 -8.46
N TRP A 106 3.34 12.48 -8.05
CA TRP A 106 3.36 13.75 -8.79
C TRP A 106 4.79 14.25 -9.06
N GLU A 107 5.69 14.10 -8.10
CA GLU A 107 7.13 14.44 -8.27
C GLU A 107 7.79 13.61 -9.38
N ARG A 108 7.48 12.31 -9.45
CA ARG A 108 8.03 11.44 -10.50
C ARG A 108 7.43 11.77 -11.86
N LEU A 109 6.15 12.14 -11.96
CA LEU A 109 5.58 12.66 -13.21
C LEU A 109 6.30 13.91 -13.69
N HIS A 110 6.58 14.85 -12.78
CA HIS A 110 7.37 16.06 -13.09
C HIS A 110 8.77 15.71 -13.60
N SER A 111 9.48 14.82 -12.91
CA SER A 111 10.81 14.33 -13.32
C SER A 111 10.75 13.66 -14.70
N LEU A 112 9.76 12.78 -14.89
CA LEU A 112 9.57 12.02 -16.13
C LEU A 112 9.30 12.94 -17.33
N MET A 113 8.53 14.01 -17.13
CA MET A 113 8.25 15.02 -18.15
C MET A 113 9.53 15.68 -18.70
N GLY A 114 10.53 15.89 -17.83
CA GLY A 114 11.85 16.44 -18.20
C GLY A 114 12.84 15.41 -18.75
N GLU A 115 12.79 14.17 -18.26
CA GLU A 115 13.70 13.08 -18.65
C GLU A 115 13.35 12.46 -20.02
N THR A 116 12.06 12.30 -20.31
CA THR A 116 11.61 11.53 -21.47
C THR A 116 11.71 12.30 -22.78
N ARG A 117 12.10 11.62 -23.86
CA ARG A 117 12.01 12.13 -25.24
C ARG A 117 10.74 11.68 -25.96
N ASP A 118 9.99 10.75 -25.37
CA ASP A 118 8.77 10.22 -25.95
C ASP A 118 7.62 11.25 -25.82
N THR A 119 7.07 11.66 -26.97
CA THR A 119 5.99 12.64 -27.05
C THR A 119 4.70 12.15 -26.42
N GLN A 120 4.42 10.85 -26.49
CA GLN A 120 3.24 10.24 -25.88
C GLN A 120 3.33 10.31 -24.36
N VAL A 121 4.49 9.97 -23.80
CA VAL A 121 4.77 10.03 -22.36
C VAL A 121 4.69 11.47 -21.85
N ARG A 122 5.32 12.42 -22.57
CA ARG A 122 5.28 13.83 -22.19
C ARG A 122 3.85 14.39 -22.19
N ALA A 123 3.06 14.09 -23.22
CA ALA A 123 1.66 14.49 -23.27
C ALA A 123 0.83 13.88 -22.14
N ALA A 124 1.07 12.61 -21.79
CA ALA A 124 0.44 11.98 -20.63
C ALA A 124 0.77 12.73 -19.33
N CYS A 125 2.05 13.04 -19.10
CA CYS A 125 2.46 13.82 -17.93
C CYS A 125 1.77 15.17 -17.87
N VAL A 126 1.68 15.90 -18.98
CA VAL A 126 1.00 17.21 -19.03
C VAL A 126 -0.46 17.09 -18.66
N ILE A 127 -1.20 16.13 -19.25
CA ILE A 127 -2.62 15.92 -18.95
C ILE A 127 -2.85 15.59 -17.47
N LEU A 128 -2.00 14.73 -16.89
CA LEU A 128 -2.15 14.31 -15.49
C LEU A 128 -1.80 15.43 -14.51
N LEU A 129 -0.73 16.19 -14.79
CA LEU A 129 -0.32 17.32 -13.98
C LEU A 129 -1.33 18.48 -14.06
N ASP A 130 -1.87 18.76 -15.25
CA ASP A 130 -2.91 19.77 -15.45
C ASP A 130 -4.20 19.40 -14.70
N TYR A 131 -4.62 18.13 -14.79
CA TYR A 131 -5.75 17.62 -14.01
C TYR A 131 -5.52 17.80 -12.51
N HIS A 132 -4.36 17.41 -12.00
CA HIS A 132 -4.03 17.56 -10.58
C HIS A 132 -4.03 19.03 -10.15
N TYR A 133 -3.41 19.91 -10.94
CA TYR A 133 -3.42 21.34 -10.69
C TYR A 133 -4.84 21.89 -10.64
N HIS A 134 -5.71 21.50 -11.58
CA HIS A 134 -7.10 21.96 -11.60
C HIS A 134 -7.88 21.48 -10.37
N VAL A 135 -7.68 20.23 -9.94
CA VAL A 135 -8.30 19.68 -8.72
C VAL A 135 -7.86 20.46 -7.48
N GLU A 136 -6.56 20.72 -7.30
CA GLU A 136 -6.05 21.48 -6.16
C GLU A 136 -6.45 22.96 -6.22
N HIS A 137 -6.42 23.56 -7.41
CA HIS A 137 -6.83 24.94 -7.62
C HIS A 137 -8.31 25.13 -7.29
N GLN A 138 -9.19 24.20 -7.70
CA GLN A 138 -10.61 24.26 -7.37
C GLN A 138 -10.84 24.20 -5.86
N LYS A 139 -10.06 23.41 -5.10
CA LYS A 139 -10.16 23.38 -3.63
C LYS A 139 -9.80 24.73 -2.99
N ILE A 140 -8.84 25.44 -3.58
CA ILE A 140 -8.44 26.79 -3.16
C ILE A 140 -9.55 27.80 -3.49
N LEU A 141 -10.09 27.77 -4.72
CA LEU A 141 -11.18 28.66 -5.14
C LEU A 141 -12.45 28.47 -4.31
N ASP A 142 -12.75 27.24 -3.92
CA ASP A 142 -13.83 26.90 -3.00
C ASP A 142 -13.62 27.45 -1.57
N GLY A 143 -12.46 28.06 -1.28
CA GLY A 143 -12.10 28.60 0.04
C GLY A 143 -11.75 27.52 1.07
N LYS A 144 -11.62 26.25 0.64
CA LYS A 144 -11.39 25.11 1.53
C LYS A 144 -9.91 24.80 1.68
N GLY A 145 -9.10 25.12 0.67
CA GLY A 145 -7.67 24.85 0.65
C GLY A 145 -7.33 23.36 0.48
N PRO A 146 -6.03 23.02 0.42
CA PRO A 146 -5.57 21.64 0.28
C PRO A 146 -5.78 20.84 1.57
N LEU A 147 -5.83 19.50 1.46
CA LEU A 147 -5.89 18.62 2.62
C LEU A 147 -4.70 18.83 3.55
N MET A 148 -4.97 19.08 4.83
CA MET A 148 -3.92 19.22 5.85
C MET A 148 -3.41 17.83 6.26
N VAL A 149 -2.09 17.64 6.22
CA VAL A 149 -1.45 16.38 6.62
C VAL A 149 -0.37 16.66 7.67
N THR A 150 -0.47 16.01 8.82
CA THR A 150 0.56 16.00 9.87
C THR A 150 1.18 14.61 9.95
N SER A 151 2.50 14.57 9.89
CA SER A 151 3.30 13.36 10.08
C SER A 151 4.43 13.64 11.06
N SER A 152 4.94 12.61 11.72
CA SER A 152 6.16 12.74 12.51
C SER A 152 7.32 13.11 11.58
N LYS A 153 7.98 14.23 11.87
CA LYS A 153 9.04 14.82 11.01
C LYS A 153 10.22 13.87 10.77
N ASN A 154 10.45 12.93 11.67
CA ASN A 154 11.39 11.84 11.46
C ASN A 154 10.61 10.67 10.89
N SER A 155 10.78 10.40 9.59
CA SER A 155 10.06 9.30 8.96
C SER A 155 10.37 8.04 9.77
N TYR A 156 9.33 7.50 10.40
CA TYR A 156 9.41 6.27 11.19
C TYR A 156 10.12 5.16 10.40
N LEU A 157 9.96 5.19 9.07
CA LEU A 157 10.74 4.41 8.13
C LEU A 157 12.24 4.65 8.17
N LEU A 158 12.71 5.90 8.18
CA LEU A 158 14.14 6.23 8.22
C LEU A 158 14.74 5.60 9.47
N ASN A 159 14.12 5.86 10.63
CA ASN A 159 14.60 5.34 11.92
C ASN A 159 14.60 3.81 11.94
N LYS A 160 13.55 3.15 11.43
CA LYS A 160 13.50 1.69 11.38
C LYS A 160 14.52 1.10 10.40
N THR A 161 14.62 1.69 9.22
CA THR A 161 15.53 1.21 8.17
C THR A 161 16.96 1.41 8.61
N GLU A 162 17.29 2.56 9.19
CA GLU A 162 18.57 2.83 9.83
C GLU A 162 18.87 1.80 10.93
N HIS A 163 17.91 1.50 11.82
CA HIS A 163 18.12 0.50 12.87
C HIS A 163 18.40 -0.91 12.32
N TYR A 164 17.71 -1.32 11.25
CA TYR A 164 17.98 -2.60 10.58
C TYR A 164 19.32 -2.61 9.85
N LEU A 165 19.68 -1.52 9.19
CA LEU A 165 20.98 -1.36 8.51
C LEU A 165 22.14 -1.35 9.52
N ILE A 166 21.99 -0.66 10.65
CA ILE A 166 22.97 -0.67 11.74
C ILE A 166 23.11 -2.10 12.30
N ARG A 167 22.00 -2.80 12.57
CA ARG A 167 22.06 -4.20 13.03
C ARG A 167 22.73 -5.12 12.01
N LYS A 168 22.42 -4.96 10.72
CA LYS A 168 23.10 -5.69 9.63
C LYS A 168 24.60 -5.42 9.64
N GLY A 169 24.99 -4.15 9.70
CA GLY A 169 26.39 -3.73 9.78
C GLY A 169 27.12 -4.27 11.01
N LEU A 170 26.49 -4.26 12.19
CA LEU A 170 27.05 -4.81 13.42
C LEU A 170 27.25 -6.32 13.34
N VAL A 171 26.27 -7.06 12.82
CA VAL A 171 26.40 -8.52 12.65
C VAL A 171 27.52 -8.86 11.69
N VAL A 172 27.54 -8.22 10.51
CA VAL A 172 28.58 -8.47 9.50
C VAL A 172 29.96 -8.06 10.02
N GLY A 173 30.07 -6.89 10.64
CA GLY A 173 31.30 -6.40 11.24
C GLY A 173 31.82 -7.29 12.36
N PHE A 174 30.93 -7.81 13.21
CA PHE A 174 31.31 -8.76 14.27
C PHE A 174 31.85 -10.07 13.69
N VAL A 175 31.18 -10.64 12.68
CA VAL A 175 31.65 -11.88 12.02
C VAL A 175 33.00 -11.66 11.34
N LEU A 176 33.15 -10.57 10.58
CA LEU A 176 34.43 -10.24 9.93
C LEU A 176 35.54 -9.99 10.97
N GLY A 177 35.22 -9.34 12.09
CA GLY A 177 36.15 -9.12 13.19
C GLY A 177 36.63 -10.42 13.82
N LEU A 178 35.73 -11.38 14.07
CA LEU A 178 36.10 -12.70 14.57
C LEU A 178 36.97 -13.48 13.56
N CYS A 179 36.63 -13.44 12.27
CA CYS A 179 37.45 -14.04 11.22
C CYS A 179 38.86 -13.43 11.18
N PHE A 180 38.97 -12.10 11.29
CA PHE A 180 40.24 -11.41 11.30
C PHE A 180 41.09 -11.76 12.54
N MET A 181 40.49 -11.77 13.73
CA MET A 181 41.19 -12.18 14.96
C MET A 181 41.66 -13.63 14.88
N TYR A 182 40.85 -14.54 14.32
CA TYR A 182 41.26 -15.92 14.10
C TYR A 182 42.43 -16.04 13.13
N LEU A 183 42.41 -15.28 12.02
CA LEU A 183 43.52 -15.24 11.06
C LEU A 183 44.81 -14.72 11.69
N LEU A 184 44.75 -13.67 12.50
CA LEU A 184 45.91 -13.14 13.23
C LEU A 184 46.46 -14.16 14.24
N TRP A 185 45.58 -14.80 15.01
CA TRP A 185 45.97 -15.84 15.95
C TRP A 185 46.63 -17.02 15.24
N PHE A 186 46.06 -17.46 14.11
CA PHE A 186 46.59 -18.53 13.29
C PHE A 186 47.97 -18.17 12.71
N ALA A 187 48.11 -16.97 12.12
CA ALA A 187 49.38 -16.50 11.59
C ALA A 187 50.47 -16.43 12.67
N ASN A 188 50.13 -15.98 13.87
CA ASN A 188 51.05 -15.94 15.01
C ASN A 188 51.52 -17.35 15.41
N LYS A 189 50.60 -18.31 15.51
CA LYS A 189 50.96 -19.71 15.81
C LYS A 189 51.88 -20.30 14.74
N VAL A 190 51.56 -20.07 13.47
CA VAL A 190 52.36 -20.58 12.34
C VAL A 190 53.75 -19.95 12.29
N LEU A 191 53.89 -18.64 12.54
CA LEU A 191 55.15 -17.93 12.42
C LEU A 191 56.10 -18.14 13.61
N PHE A 192 55.58 -18.30 14.83
CA PHE A 192 56.40 -18.22 16.04
C PHE A 192 56.48 -19.50 16.87
N GLU A 193 55.52 -20.41 16.77
CA GLU A 193 55.50 -21.61 17.64
C GLU A 193 55.82 -22.91 16.90
N TYR A 194 55.57 -22.98 15.61
CA TYR A 194 55.92 -24.17 14.82
C TYR A 194 57.31 -23.99 14.23
N ASP A 195 58.29 -24.70 14.80
CA ASP A 195 59.54 -25.00 14.09
C ASP A 195 59.16 -25.72 12.80
N PHE A 196 59.28 -25.03 11.67
CA PHE A 196 59.05 -25.60 10.36
C PHE A 196 60.06 -26.73 10.15
N ILE A 197 59.68 -27.96 10.52
CA ILE A 197 60.28 -29.16 9.94
C ILE A 197 60.18 -28.96 8.42
N PRO A 198 61.27 -29.07 7.64
CA PRO A 198 61.27 -28.63 6.25
C PRO A 198 60.11 -29.29 5.50
N LEU A 199 59.12 -28.50 5.10
CA LEU A 199 57.97 -28.93 4.28
C LEU A 199 58.43 -29.67 3.00
N ALA A 200 59.68 -29.44 2.60
CA ALA A 200 60.39 -30.15 1.52
C ALA A 200 60.54 -31.67 1.73
N ASN A 201 60.46 -32.18 2.96
CA ASN A 201 60.64 -33.61 3.26
C ASN A 201 59.33 -34.41 3.29
N TRP A 202 58.19 -33.77 3.09
CA TRP A 202 56.89 -34.45 3.10
C TRP A 202 56.68 -35.21 1.78
N ASN A 203 56.22 -36.47 1.89
CA ASN A 203 55.84 -37.23 0.71
C ASN A 203 54.54 -36.67 0.08
N TRP A 204 54.29 -36.98 -1.19
CA TRP A 204 53.14 -36.45 -1.93
C TRP A 204 51.78 -36.81 -1.31
N PHE A 205 51.69 -37.94 -0.59
CA PHE A 205 50.46 -38.34 0.13
C PHE A 205 50.11 -37.39 1.28
N ALA A 206 51.12 -36.92 2.01
CA ALA A 206 50.90 -35.98 3.11
C ALA A 206 50.36 -34.63 2.61
N TRP A 207 50.82 -34.17 1.44
CA TRP A 207 50.26 -33.00 0.76
C TRP A 207 48.80 -33.20 0.32
N LEU A 208 48.46 -34.40 -0.19
CA LEU A 208 47.09 -34.73 -0.55
C LEU A 208 46.16 -34.69 0.67
N ILE A 209 46.56 -35.28 1.80
CA ILE A 209 45.79 -35.28 3.05
C ILE A 209 45.60 -33.84 3.55
N ALA A 210 46.67 -33.03 3.55
CA ALA A 210 46.59 -31.63 3.94
C ALA A 210 45.60 -30.84 3.06
N ALA A 211 45.64 -31.02 1.74
CA ALA A 211 44.72 -30.39 0.81
C ALA A 211 43.26 -30.79 1.09
N VAL A 212 43.00 -32.09 1.35
CA VAL A 212 41.65 -32.57 1.70
C VAL A 212 41.17 -31.96 3.01
N ILE A 213 42.03 -31.86 4.04
CA ILE A 213 41.70 -31.23 5.32
C ILE A 213 41.35 -29.75 5.11
N VAL A 214 42.14 -29.02 4.32
CA VAL A 214 41.86 -27.61 3.99
C VAL A 214 40.51 -27.47 3.30
N VAL A 215 40.22 -28.30 2.30
CA VAL A 215 38.92 -28.29 1.61
C VAL A 215 37.77 -28.59 2.57
N LEU A 216 37.92 -29.56 3.47
CA LEU A 216 36.92 -29.89 4.49
C LEU A 216 36.71 -28.72 5.47
N LEU A 217 37.78 -28.07 5.92
CA LEU A 217 37.68 -26.89 6.80
C LEU A 217 37.00 -25.71 6.12
N LEU A 218 37.29 -25.46 4.84
CA LEU A 218 36.60 -24.44 4.05
C LEU A 218 35.12 -24.78 3.89
N ALA A 219 34.78 -26.05 3.63
CA ALA A 219 33.39 -26.48 3.55
C ALA A 219 32.67 -26.31 4.90
N VAL A 220 33.29 -26.70 6.01
CA VAL A 220 32.73 -26.51 7.36
C VAL A 220 32.56 -25.02 7.66
N GLY A 221 33.57 -24.18 7.40
CA GLY A 221 33.48 -22.72 7.58
C GLY A 221 32.36 -22.11 6.75
N TYR A 222 32.19 -22.55 5.50
CA TYR A 222 31.09 -22.13 4.64
C TYR A 222 29.72 -22.50 5.23
N PHE A 223 29.52 -23.75 5.65
CA PHE A 223 28.23 -24.20 6.18
C PHE A 223 27.91 -23.63 7.59
N VAL A 224 28.93 -23.41 8.43
CA VAL A 224 28.75 -22.97 9.82
C VAL A 224 28.71 -21.45 9.94
N ILE A 225 29.41 -20.70 9.08
CA ILE A 225 29.53 -19.24 9.19
C ILE A 225 28.77 -18.56 8.06
N ILE A 226 29.10 -18.88 6.80
CA ILE A 226 28.59 -18.15 5.64
C ILE A 226 27.08 -18.40 5.47
N ARG A 227 26.65 -19.66 5.45
CA ARG A 227 25.23 -20.01 5.24
C ARG A 227 24.26 -19.41 6.27
N PRO A 228 24.51 -19.45 7.60
CA PRO A 228 23.60 -18.78 8.55
C PRO A 228 23.68 -17.26 8.46
N LEU A 229 24.84 -16.69 8.12
CA LEU A 229 24.97 -15.25 7.90
C LEU A 229 24.12 -14.80 6.70
N GLU A 230 24.16 -15.54 5.58
CA GLU A 230 23.30 -15.30 4.42
C GLU A 230 21.82 -15.33 4.80
N LYS A 231 21.37 -16.36 5.53
CA LYS A 231 19.98 -16.45 6.02
C LYS A 231 19.58 -15.28 6.91
N LEU A 232 20.49 -14.80 7.75
CA LEU A 232 20.24 -13.66 8.63
C LEU A 232 20.17 -12.35 7.83
N ILE A 233 21.05 -12.18 6.84
CA ILE A 233 21.01 -11.04 5.90
C ILE A 233 19.70 -11.06 5.12
N ASP A 234 19.32 -12.20 4.54
CA ASP A 234 18.06 -12.37 3.81
C ASP A 234 16.86 -12.06 4.70
N TYR A 235 16.88 -12.51 5.95
CA TYR A 235 15.83 -12.18 6.92
C TYR A 235 15.72 -10.66 7.15
N LEU A 236 16.84 -9.98 7.35
CA LEU A 236 16.88 -8.53 7.56
C LEU A 236 16.41 -7.77 6.31
N ASP A 237 16.86 -8.19 5.13
CA ASP A 237 16.48 -7.57 3.86
C ASP A 237 14.98 -7.75 3.58
N ASN A 238 14.44 -8.94 3.86
CA ASN A 238 12.99 -9.21 3.80
C ASN A 238 12.20 -8.34 4.78
N LYS A 239 12.73 -8.09 5.98
CA LYS A 239 12.10 -7.18 6.96
C LYS A 239 12.09 -5.74 6.45
N VAL A 240 13.22 -5.24 5.96
CA VAL A 240 13.30 -3.88 5.37
C VAL A 240 12.35 -3.73 4.20
N ALA A 241 12.32 -4.72 3.28
CA ALA A 241 11.40 -4.72 2.14
C ALA A 241 9.92 -4.72 2.58
N SER A 242 9.58 -5.49 3.61
CA SER A 242 8.21 -5.52 4.17
C SER A 242 7.81 -4.18 4.81
N TYR A 243 8.71 -3.54 5.56
CA TYR A 243 8.44 -2.22 6.15
C TYR A 243 8.26 -1.15 5.09
N LYS A 244 9.17 -1.12 4.11
CA LYS A 244 9.09 -0.20 2.98
C LYS A 244 7.76 -0.37 2.24
N LYS A 245 7.36 -1.63 1.99
CA LYS A 245 6.08 -1.95 1.38
C LYS A 245 4.89 -1.44 2.20
N GLY A 246 4.92 -1.61 3.52
CA GLY A 246 3.87 -1.10 4.41
C GLY A 246 3.69 0.41 4.27
N PHE A 247 4.79 1.14 4.36
CA PHE A 247 4.80 2.60 4.25
C PHE A 247 4.43 3.13 2.87
N GLU A 248 4.90 2.49 1.79
CA GLU A 248 4.45 2.83 0.42
C GLU A 248 2.93 2.70 0.32
N GLY A 249 2.35 1.70 0.97
CA GLY A 249 0.89 1.56 1.05
C GLY A 249 0.21 2.71 1.80
N GLU A 250 0.77 3.15 2.93
CA GLU A 250 0.26 4.31 3.68
C GLU A 250 0.35 5.61 2.86
N ASP A 251 1.48 5.84 2.19
CA ASP A 251 1.68 7.00 1.31
C ASP A 251 0.60 7.03 0.22
N HIS A 252 0.37 5.90 -0.46
CA HIS A 252 -0.65 5.81 -1.50
C HIS A 252 -2.06 6.12 -0.98
N VAL A 253 -2.41 5.65 0.22
CA VAL A 253 -3.71 5.96 0.83
C VAL A 253 -3.82 7.45 1.15
N VAL A 254 -2.76 8.08 1.66
CA VAL A 254 -2.75 9.52 1.96
C VAL A 254 -2.85 10.34 0.68
N ASP A 255 -2.20 9.94 -0.41
CA ASP A 255 -2.31 10.62 -1.69
C ASP A 255 -3.72 10.49 -2.28
N ALA A 256 -4.33 9.31 -2.21
CA ALA A 256 -5.72 9.11 -2.60
C ALA A 256 -6.71 9.94 -1.72
N LEU A 257 -6.40 10.11 -0.43
CA LEU A 257 -7.14 11.02 0.46
C LEU A 257 -6.96 12.48 0.03
N ARG A 258 -5.73 12.91 -0.31
CA ARG A 258 -5.45 14.26 -0.81
C ARG A 258 -6.27 14.56 -2.04
N GLU A 259 -6.33 13.65 -3.00
CA GLU A 259 -7.12 13.82 -4.22
C GLU A 259 -8.61 14.03 -3.94
N SER A 260 -9.15 13.31 -2.95
CA SER A 260 -10.59 13.24 -2.67
C SER A 260 -11.10 14.25 -1.64
N LEU A 261 -10.21 14.78 -0.79
CA LEU A 261 -10.54 15.64 0.35
C LEU A 261 -9.95 17.04 0.20
N ASP A 262 -10.47 17.95 1.01
CA ASP A 262 -10.10 19.38 1.04
C ASP A 262 -9.64 19.79 2.44
N GLY A 263 -9.21 21.04 2.61
CA GLY A 263 -8.64 21.57 3.85
C GLY A 263 -9.61 21.71 5.02
N ARG A 264 -10.89 21.34 4.85
CA ARG A 264 -11.78 21.10 6.00
C ARG A 264 -11.44 19.80 6.73
N CYS A 265 -10.61 18.96 6.14
CA CYS A 265 -10.14 17.69 6.72
C CYS A 265 -8.69 17.80 7.17
N HIS A 266 -8.33 17.00 8.16
CA HIS A 266 -6.96 16.88 8.67
C HIS A 266 -6.59 15.41 8.81
N VAL A 267 -5.48 15.00 8.20
CA VAL A 267 -4.92 13.66 8.28
C VAL A 267 -3.70 13.65 9.18
N PHE A 268 -3.67 12.74 10.15
CA PHE A 268 -2.52 12.46 11.00
C PHE A 268 -1.95 11.08 10.66
N ARG A 269 -0.66 11.00 10.36
CA ARG A 269 0.01 9.76 9.96
C ARG A 269 0.87 9.20 11.09
N ASN A 270 0.79 7.89 11.30
CA ASN A 270 1.56 7.18 12.32
C ASN A 270 1.36 7.83 13.69
N LEU A 271 0.10 8.03 14.07
CA LEU A 271 -0.26 8.69 15.31
C LEU A 271 0.09 7.79 16.50
N HIS A 272 1.07 8.23 17.29
CA HIS A 272 1.40 7.65 18.59
C HIS A 272 0.82 8.52 19.70
N PHE A 273 0.14 7.94 20.68
CA PHE A 273 -0.34 8.67 21.86
C PHE A 273 -0.18 7.84 23.13
N ASN A 274 -0.05 8.53 24.25
CA ASN A 274 0.30 7.94 25.54
C ASN A 274 -0.61 6.77 25.91
N GLY A 275 0.01 5.67 26.36
CA GLY A 275 -0.70 4.46 26.77
C GLY A 275 -0.84 3.40 25.69
N ARG A 276 -0.28 3.60 24.48
CA ARG A 276 -0.25 2.59 23.42
C ARG A 276 1.16 2.13 23.08
N LYS A 277 1.25 0.86 22.69
CA LYS A 277 2.47 0.25 22.12
C LYS A 277 2.56 0.44 20.61
N GLU A 278 1.42 0.57 19.95
CA GLU A 278 1.31 0.58 18.49
C GLU A 278 0.62 1.86 18.01
N ASP A 279 1.12 2.36 16.90
CA ASP A 279 0.66 3.58 16.23
C ASP A 279 -0.64 3.31 15.46
N VAL A 280 -1.41 4.37 15.22
CA VAL A 280 -2.53 4.33 14.27
C VAL A 280 -2.03 4.85 12.92
N ASP A 281 -2.04 4.01 11.88
CA ASP A 281 -1.45 4.31 10.56
C ASP A 281 -1.94 5.66 10.02
N VAL A 282 -3.26 5.84 9.96
CA VAL A 282 -3.89 7.08 9.48
C VAL A 282 -5.08 7.44 10.37
N VAL A 283 -5.11 8.68 10.87
CA VAL A 283 -6.29 9.26 11.53
C VAL A 283 -6.81 10.41 10.69
N LEU A 284 -8.05 10.30 10.25
CA LEU A 284 -8.75 11.34 9.51
C LEU A 284 -9.72 12.06 10.45
N VAL A 285 -9.53 13.37 10.63
CA VAL A 285 -10.44 14.25 11.34
C VAL A 285 -11.13 15.14 10.33
N SER A 286 -12.46 15.02 10.23
CA SER A 286 -13.26 15.70 9.21
C SER A 286 -14.53 16.28 9.81
N PRO A 287 -15.28 17.11 9.07
CA PRO A 287 -16.61 17.57 9.49
C PRO A 287 -17.60 16.41 9.68
N TRP A 288 -17.32 15.23 9.15
CA TRP A 288 -18.20 14.05 9.20
C TRP A 288 -17.84 13.07 10.32
N GLY A 289 -16.83 13.40 11.13
CA GLY A 289 -16.36 12.59 12.25
C GLY A 289 -14.86 12.31 12.22
N VAL A 290 -14.46 11.40 13.12
CA VAL A 290 -13.08 10.93 13.28
C VAL A 290 -13.00 9.48 12.82
N PHE A 291 -11.99 9.16 12.02
CA PHE A 291 -11.80 7.84 11.44
C PHE A 291 -10.39 7.33 11.78
N ALA A 292 -10.31 6.10 12.27
CA ALA A 292 -9.05 5.38 12.42
C ALA A 292 -8.93 4.43 11.23
N ILE A 293 -8.02 4.75 10.32
CA ILE A 293 -7.78 4.04 9.08
C ILE A 293 -6.53 3.16 9.27
N GLU A 294 -6.73 1.85 9.24
CA GLU A 294 -5.67 0.85 9.16
C GLU A 294 -5.35 0.60 7.69
N VAL A 295 -4.07 0.60 7.33
CA VAL A 295 -3.62 0.42 5.95
C VAL A 295 -2.87 -0.89 5.80
N LYS A 296 -3.34 -1.76 4.90
CA LYS A 296 -2.66 -3.02 4.60
C LYS A 296 -2.26 -3.10 3.13
N ASN A 297 -0.97 -3.24 2.89
CA ASN A 297 -0.41 -3.50 1.56
C ASN A 297 -0.15 -5.00 1.34
N TYR A 298 -1.15 -5.85 1.59
CA TYR A 298 -1.01 -7.30 1.42
C TYR A 298 -1.18 -7.74 -0.03
N SER A 299 -0.60 -8.89 -0.37
CA SER A 299 -0.76 -9.50 -1.70
C SER A 299 -1.25 -10.93 -1.50
N GLY A 300 -2.09 -11.42 -2.40
CA GLY A 300 -2.70 -12.75 -2.31
C GLY A 300 -4.22 -12.70 -2.27
N HIS A 301 -4.79 -13.82 -1.83
CA HIS A 301 -6.23 -14.05 -1.80
C HIS A 301 -6.68 -14.23 -0.36
N PHE A 302 -7.61 -13.38 0.07
CA PHE A 302 -8.14 -13.37 1.42
C PHE A 302 -9.66 -13.41 1.39
N GLU A 303 -10.21 -13.97 2.44
CA GLU A 303 -11.64 -14.00 2.68
C GLU A 303 -11.92 -13.49 4.10
N TYR A 304 -13.05 -12.82 4.29
CA TYR A 304 -13.45 -12.37 5.62
C TYR A 304 -14.95 -12.55 5.87
N SER A 305 -15.29 -12.77 7.14
CA SER A 305 -16.67 -12.92 7.62
C SER A 305 -16.80 -12.27 8.99
N GLY A 306 -17.47 -11.12 9.07
CA GLY A 306 -17.52 -10.32 10.30
C GLY A 306 -16.13 -9.89 10.77
N THR A 307 -15.67 -10.44 11.89
CA THR A 307 -14.32 -10.21 12.44
C THR A 307 -13.31 -11.28 12.04
N GLU A 308 -13.75 -12.39 11.45
CA GLU A 308 -12.86 -13.47 11.04
C GLU A 308 -12.18 -13.14 9.71
N PHE A 309 -10.90 -13.50 9.61
CA PHE A 309 -10.07 -13.21 8.45
C PHE A 309 -9.29 -14.47 8.07
N PHE A 310 -9.30 -14.82 6.78
CA PHE A 310 -8.75 -16.06 6.24
C PHE A 310 -7.80 -15.75 5.09
N GLU A 311 -6.68 -16.47 5.04
CA GLU A 311 -5.73 -16.45 3.94
C GLU A 311 -5.88 -17.73 3.12
N LYS A 312 -6.05 -17.61 1.80
CA LYS A 312 -6.09 -18.75 0.90
C LYS A 312 -4.66 -19.19 0.57
N ARG A 313 -4.29 -20.38 1.07
CA ARG A 313 -3.01 -21.04 0.80
C ARG A 313 -3.22 -22.24 -0.13
N LYS A 314 -2.12 -22.86 -0.57
CA LYS A 314 -2.18 -24.10 -1.37
C LYS A 314 -2.96 -25.22 -0.68
N SER A 315 -2.90 -25.27 0.66
CA SER A 315 -3.60 -26.25 1.50
C SER A 315 -5.06 -25.90 1.80
N GLY A 316 -5.60 -24.78 1.27
CA GLY A 316 -6.94 -24.29 1.56
C GLY A 316 -6.96 -22.97 2.32
N LEU A 317 -8.13 -22.60 2.86
CA LEU A 317 -8.31 -21.40 3.67
C LEU A 317 -7.77 -21.63 5.09
N VAL A 318 -6.89 -20.74 5.53
CA VAL A 318 -6.30 -20.77 6.87
C VAL A 318 -6.72 -19.52 7.62
N LYS A 319 -7.32 -19.69 8.80
CA LYS A 319 -7.70 -18.57 9.67
C LYS A 319 -6.45 -17.84 10.14
N VAL A 320 -6.44 -16.52 9.99
CA VAL A 320 -5.35 -15.66 10.45
C VAL A 320 -5.49 -15.46 11.95
N CYS A 321 -4.36 -15.59 12.68
CA CYS A 321 -4.31 -15.36 14.13
C CYS A 321 -4.82 -13.95 14.48
N GLU A 322 -5.47 -13.81 15.64
CA GLU A 322 -6.13 -12.55 16.04
C GLU A 322 -5.17 -11.36 16.09
N ASP A 323 -3.94 -11.57 16.56
CA ASP A 323 -2.91 -10.52 16.62
C ASP A 323 -2.52 -9.99 15.24
N SER A 324 -2.61 -10.84 14.21
CA SER A 324 -2.31 -10.49 12.82
C SER A 324 -3.56 -10.16 12.00
N ASN A 325 -4.75 -10.18 12.63
CA ASN A 325 -6.01 -9.94 11.95
C ASN A 325 -6.21 -8.44 11.73
N PRO A 326 -6.22 -7.97 10.47
CA PRO A 326 -6.29 -6.54 10.16
C PRO A 326 -7.62 -5.90 10.55
N ILE A 327 -8.73 -6.66 10.54
CA ILE A 327 -10.05 -6.17 10.96
C ILE A 327 -10.04 -5.88 12.46
N LEU A 328 -9.50 -6.80 13.26
CA LEU A 328 -9.39 -6.62 14.70
C LEU A 328 -8.40 -5.51 15.06
N GLN A 329 -7.31 -5.35 14.30
CA GLN A 329 -6.36 -4.27 14.50
C GLN A 329 -7.01 -2.89 14.26
N ALA A 330 -7.73 -2.71 13.15
CA ALA A 330 -8.46 -1.47 12.86
C ALA A 330 -9.50 -1.14 13.95
N LYS A 331 -10.24 -2.14 14.45
CA LYS A 331 -11.18 -1.96 15.57
C LYS A 331 -10.47 -1.53 16.86
N ARG A 332 -9.36 -2.19 17.23
CA ARG A 332 -8.54 -1.84 18.40
C ARG A 332 -7.98 -0.41 18.28
N ASN A 333 -7.57 0.00 17.08
CA ASN A 333 -7.10 1.34 16.78
C ASN A 333 -8.20 2.39 17.01
N ALA A 334 -9.39 2.16 16.47
CA ALA A 334 -10.53 3.06 16.69
C ALA A 334 -10.95 3.15 18.16
N VAL A 335 -11.03 2.02 18.87
CA VAL A 335 -11.45 2.00 20.29
C VAL A 335 -10.48 2.79 21.16
N ALA A 336 -9.18 2.60 21.01
CA ALA A 336 -8.25 3.33 21.85
C ALA A 336 -8.18 4.82 21.48
N LEU A 337 -8.27 5.15 20.18
CA LEU A 337 -8.31 6.55 19.75
C LEU A 337 -9.57 7.23 20.30
N LYS A 338 -10.70 6.54 20.33
CA LYS A 338 -11.92 7.01 20.99
C LYS A 338 -11.66 7.27 22.47
N GLY A 339 -11.10 6.29 23.21
CA GLY A 339 -10.77 6.46 24.63
C GLY A 339 -9.85 7.66 24.89
N PHE A 340 -8.90 7.92 23.98
CA PHE A 340 -8.02 9.09 24.06
C PHE A 340 -8.77 10.41 23.81
N LEU A 341 -9.76 10.43 22.92
CA LEU A 341 -10.54 11.62 22.53
C LEU A 341 -11.86 11.81 23.30
N ASP A 342 -12.26 10.85 24.13
CA ASP A 342 -13.49 10.91 24.94
C ASP A 342 -13.59 12.20 25.77
N PRO A 343 -12.51 12.75 26.38
CA PRO A 343 -12.59 14.05 27.07
C PRO A 343 -13.04 15.21 26.18
N GLU A 344 -12.63 15.23 24.90
CA GLU A 344 -12.98 16.29 23.94
C GLU A 344 -14.40 16.08 23.40
N PHE A 345 -14.79 14.82 23.12
CA PHE A 345 -16.16 14.50 22.73
C PHE A 345 -17.16 14.89 23.82
N ASN A 346 -16.87 14.53 25.08
CA ASN A 346 -17.72 14.83 26.23
C ASN A 346 -17.84 16.35 26.47
N ARG A 347 -16.72 17.08 26.39
CA ARG A 347 -16.69 18.54 26.57
C ARG A 347 -17.56 19.27 25.56
N ASN A 348 -17.58 18.79 24.31
CA ASN A 348 -18.34 19.41 23.23
C ASN A 348 -19.77 18.86 23.11
N LYS A 349 -20.17 17.89 23.97
CA LYS A 349 -21.47 17.18 23.89
C LYS A 349 -21.70 16.54 22.53
N ASP A 350 -20.63 16.17 21.85
CA ASP A 350 -20.67 15.51 20.56
C ASP A 350 -20.71 14.00 20.80
N ASN A 351 -21.77 13.32 20.35
CA ASN A 351 -21.79 11.84 20.32
C ASN A 351 -20.94 11.29 19.15
N ALA A 352 -19.85 11.98 18.81
CA ALA A 352 -18.96 11.57 17.75
C ALA A 352 -18.26 10.27 18.15
N PHE A 353 -18.16 9.36 17.20
CA PHE A 353 -17.48 8.08 17.37
C PHE A 353 -16.25 8.07 16.49
N VAL A 354 -15.23 7.32 16.91
CA VAL A 354 -14.12 6.99 16.03
C VAL A 354 -14.52 5.76 15.22
N GLU A 355 -14.66 5.93 13.90
CA GLU A 355 -15.03 4.82 13.03
C GLU A 355 -13.78 4.06 12.56
N PRO A 356 -13.73 2.73 12.74
CA PRO A 356 -12.66 1.92 12.18
C PRO A 356 -12.87 1.73 10.67
N ILE A 357 -11.81 1.92 9.90
CA ILE A 357 -11.76 1.66 8.46
C ILE A 357 -10.51 0.82 8.19
N LEU A 358 -10.64 -0.21 7.38
CA LEU A 358 -9.52 -0.95 6.82
C LEU A 358 -9.40 -0.61 5.34
N VAL A 359 -8.21 -0.18 4.90
CA VAL A 359 -7.93 0.11 3.49
C VAL A 359 -6.85 -0.83 2.96
N TRP A 360 -7.13 -1.47 1.85
CA TRP A 360 -6.13 -2.24 1.10
C TRP A 360 -5.42 -1.36 0.08
N ALA A 361 -4.16 -1.07 0.35
CA ALA A 361 -3.33 -0.23 -0.53
C ALA A 361 -2.84 -0.97 -1.78
N ASN A 362 -2.84 -2.30 -1.78
CA ASN A 362 -2.47 -3.08 -2.96
C ASN A 362 -3.69 -3.25 -3.89
N PRO A 363 -3.72 -2.67 -5.10
CA PRO A 363 -4.83 -2.87 -6.04
C PRO A 363 -4.97 -4.34 -6.45
N GLU A 364 -3.89 -5.12 -6.50
CA GLU A 364 -3.92 -6.51 -6.96
C GLU A 364 -4.45 -7.49 -5.90
N ILE A 365 -4.76 -7.00 -4.69
CA ILE A 365 -5.27 -7.85 -3.63
C ILE A 365 -6.64 -8.42 -4.02
N LYS A 366 -6.84 -9.69 -3.71
CA LYS A 366 -8.12 -10.37 -3.93
C LYS A 366 -8.74 -10.64 -2.57
N VAL A 367 -9.55 -9.69 -2.09
CA VAL A 367 -10.26 -9.82 -0.81
C VAL A 367 -11.74 -9.96 -1.08
N TYR A 368 -12.34 -11.02 -0.56
CA TYR A 368 -13.76 -11.29 -0.74
C TYR A 368 -14.47 -11.42 0.61
N ARG A 369 -15.67 -10.87 0.68
CA ARG A 369 -16.58 -11.15 1.78
C ARG A 369 -17.17 -12.55 1.58
N GLN A 370 -17.10 -13.41 2.58
CA GLN A 370 -17.81 -14.68 2.53
C GLN A 370 -19.31 -14.42 2.55
N LYS A 371 -20.05 -15.08 1.66
CA LYS A 371 -21.52 -15.07 1.72
C LYS A 371 -21.95 -15.71 3.02
N ARG A 372 -22.47 -14.90 3.94
CA ARG A 372 -23.05 -15.39 5.17
C ARG A 372 -24.42 -16.00 4.83
N ASN A 373 -24.74 -17.19 5.35
CA ASN A 373 -26.11 -17.68 5.32
C ASN A 373 -26.93 -16.75 6.24
N ASP A 374 -28.00 -16.15 5.69
CA ASP A 374 -28.67 -14.92 6.17
C ASP A 374 -29.23 -14.92 7.60
N SER A 375 -29.12 -16.02 8.35
CA SER A 375 -29.82 -16.20 9.63
C SER A 375 -29.11 -15.61 10.87
N GLN A 376 -27.91 -15.04 10.74
CA GLN A 376 -27.10 -14.61 11.90
C GLN A 376 -26.50 -13.19 11.77
N ALA A 377 -27.03 -12.38 10.86
CA ALA A 377 -26.45 -11.11 10.43
C ALA A 377 -26.78 -9.88 11.31
N LEU A 378 -27.48 -10.03 12.44
CA LEU A 378 -28.22 -8.87 13.00
C LEU A 378 -27.50 -7.97 14.02
N CYS A 379 -26.31 -8.29 14.54
CA CYS A 379 -25.79 -7.51 15.70
C CYS A 379 -24.40 -6.87 15.56
N ASP A 380 -23.54 -7.29 14.62
CA ASP A 380 -22.22 -6.67 14.49
C ASP A 380 -22.20 -5.70 13.31
N LYS A 381 -22.16 -4.40 13.61
CA LYS A 381 -21.86 -3.35 12.63
C LYS A 381 -20.50 -3.68 12.00
N GLU A 382 -20.52 -4.19 10.78
CA GLU A 382 -19.32 -4.61 10.07
C GLU A 382 -18.37 -3.42 9.87
N ILE A 383 -17.08 -3.71 9.92
CA ILE A 383 -16.06 -2.72 9.62
C ILE A 383 -16.11 -2.39 8.13
N LYS A 384 -15.87 -1.12 7.80
CA LYS A 384 -15.63 -0.70 6.42
C LYS A 384 -14.31 -1.27 5.93
N ASN A 385 -14.39 -2.02 4.85
CA ASN A 385 -13.26 -2.71 4.26
C ASN A 385 -13.12 -2.30 2.80
N TRP A 386 -12.22 -1.35 2.54
CA TRP A 386 -12.15 -0.61 1.28
C TRP A 386 -10.90 -0.97 0.49
N ARG A 387 -11.01 -0.96 -0.83
CA ARG A 387 -9.85 -1.01 -1.73
C ARG A 387 -9.45 0.41 -2.08
N ILE A 388 -8.15 0.64 -2.25
CA ILE A 388 -7.64 1.98 -2.58
C ILE A 388 -8.26 2.54 -3.88
N GLU A 389 -8.56 1.65 -4.84
CA GLU A 389 -9.20 1.99 -6.12
C GLU A 389 -10.60 2.59 -5.94
N ASP A 390 -11.28 2.22 -4.85
CA ASP A 390 -12.65 2.63 -4.54
C ASP A 390 -12.69 3.75 -3.48
N LEU A 391 -11.53 4.15 -2.94
CA LEU A 391 -11.44 5.03 -1.78
C LEU A 391 -12.16 6.36 -1.98
N SER A 392 -12.00 7.00 -3.14
CA SER A 392 -12.68 8.27 -3.43
C SER A 392 -14.21 8.18 -3.34
N PHE A 393 -14.78 7.05 -3.74
CA PHE A 393 -16.22 6.80 -3.68
C PHE A 393 -16.66 6.45 -2.26
N GLU A 394 -15.90 5.59 -1.60
CA GLU A 394 -16.18 5.20 -0.22
C GLU A 394 -16.13 6.40 0.74
N LEU A 395 -15.26 7.39 0.46
CA LEU A 395 -15.24 8.66 1.17
C LEU A 395 -16.51 9.50 0.96
N ASP A 396 -17.17 9.42 -0.19
CA ASP A 396 -18.46 10.10 -0.38
C ASP A 396 -19.55 9.47 0.50
N SER A 397 -19.50 8.14 0.71
CA SER A 397 -20.47 7.43 1.56
C SER A 397 -20.44 7.91 3.02
N ILE A 398 -19.31 8.44 3.49
CA ILE A 398 -19.16 8.91 4.87
C ILE A 398 -19.60 10.37 5.06
N ARG A 399 -19.73 11.14 3.98
CA ARG A 399 -20.13 12.56 4.03
C ARG A 399 -21.56 12.77 4.55
N CYS A 400 -22.40 11.74 4.45
CA CYS A 400 -23.80 11.78 4.88
C CYS A 400 -24.01 11.52 6.38
N LYS A 401 -22.93 11.36 7.17
CA LYS A 401 -23.02 11.02 8.59
C LYS A 401 -23.11 12.26 9.49
N LYS A 402 -23.45 12.01 10.76
CA LYS A 402 -23.55 13.00 11.84
C LYS A 402 -22.32 13.91 11.86
N GLN A 403 -22.55 15.22 11.81
CA GLN A 403 -21.49 16.21 11.70
C GLN A 403 -20.81 16.46 13.05
N LEU A 404 -19.49 16.60 13.02
CA LEU A 404 -18.67 17.08 14.12
C LEU A 404 -18.73 18.61 14.13
N SER A 405 -18.93 19.23 15.30
CA SER A 405 -18.90 20.69 15.40
C SER A 405 -17.51 21.22 15.04
N GLU A 406 -17.43 22.38 14.36
CA GLU A 406 -16.14 23.00 14.00
C GLU A 406 -15.25 23.27 15.23
N LYS A 407 -15.88 23.55 16.38
CA LYS A 407 -15.18 23.72 17.65
C LYS A 407 -14.54 22.40 18.10
N ALA A 408 -15.31 21.31 18.15
CA ALA A 408 -14.78 20.01 18.52
C ALA A 408 -13.70 19.53 17.55
N GLN A 409 -13.91 19.75 16.25
CA GLN A 409 -12.92 19.41 15.23
C GLN A 409 -11.57 20.11 15.50
N ARG A 410 -11.59 21.42 15.75
CA ARG A 410 -10.38 22.18 16.09
C ARG A 410 -9.72 21.72 17.40
N GLU A 411 -10.51 21.43 18.43
CA GLU A 411 -9.97 20.94 19.70
C GLU A 411 -9.33 19.56 19.58
N ILE A 412 -9.94 18.66 18.80
CA ILE A 412 -9.41 17.33 18.49
C ILE A 412 -8.11 17.46 17.69
N ILE A 413 -8.10 18.26 16.62
CA ILE A 413 -6.89 18.53 15.81
C ILE A 413 -5.76 19.03 16.72
N LYS A 414 -6.03 20.06 17.53
CA LYS A 414 -5.03 20.63 18.45
C LYS A 414 -4.52 19.61 19.47
N LYS A 415 -5.36 18.68 19.93
CA LYS A 415 -4.93 17.61 20.83
C LYS A 415 -4.03 16.60 20.13
N LEU A 416 -4.41 16.17 18.93
CA LEU A 416 -3.63 15.23 18.13
C LEU A 416 -2.28 15.82 17.69
N GLU A 417 -2.22 17.12 17.37
CA GLU A 417 -0.97 17.81 17.04
C GLU A 417 0.06 17.78 18.20
N LYS A 418 -0.40 17.74 19.45
CA LYS A 418 0.50 17.63 20.61
C LYS A 418 1.23 16.28 20.66
N CYS A 419 0.72 15.26 19.99
CA CYS A 419 1.38 13.96 19.89
C CYS A 419 2.61 13.97 18.96
N TYR A 420 2.79 15.05 18.18
CA TYR A 420 3.91 15.20 17.23
C TYR A 420 4.97 16.20 17.69
N ARG A 421 4.82 16.74 18.91
CA ARG A 421 5.78 17.62 19.57
C ARG A 421 6.51 16.82 20.63
#